data_AF-A0A5M5M8F3-F1
#
_entry.id   AF-A0A5M5M8F3-F1
#
_cell.length_a   1.000
_cell.length_b   1.000
_cell.length_c   1.000
_cell.angle_alpha   90.00
_cell.angle_beta   90.00
_cell.angle_gamma   90.00
#
_symmetry.space_group_name_H-M   'P 1'
#
loop_
_entity.id
_entity.type
_entity.pdbx_description
1 polymer ?
#
loop_
_entity_poly.entity_id
_entity_poly.type
_entity_poly.pdbx_seq_one_letter_code
_entity_poly.pdbx_strand_id
1 'polypeptide(L)'
;MSRINMKNWISQVIQSKERMAIPIMTYPGIELTGKSVYEAVTNGKVHFEAIKALYDQYPSAATTVIMDLTVEAEAFGASITFPENEVPSVTCRLVTDYESVKALEIPDLGKGRIAEYLKANELTAEYVRDRPVFAGCIGPYSLAGRLFDMTEIMIAIYTEPETVELLLTKCTEFITSYCRALKSVGVNGVVMAEPASGLLSNDDCSSYSSVYIKKIVDAVQDETFSVILHNCGNGGHCTKAMLETGAASYHFGNKINMIDALRECPSDVLVMGNLDPVGVFKMGTVEEIREATLNLLQKTSEYDNFVLSSGCDIPPEVPVGNIESFYNALNEYNKKN
;
A
#
# COMPACT_ATOMS: atom_id res chain seq x y z
N MET A 1 1.10 24.98 -8.28
CA MET A 1 0.43 24.15 -9.30
C MET A 1 -0.92 23.73 -8.74
N SER A 2 -1.97 23.61 -9.55
CA SER A 2 -3.25 23.06 -9.06
C SER A 2 -3.05 21.59 -8.69
N ARG A 3 -3.42 21.18 -7.46
CA ARG A 3 -3.39 19.77 -7.05
C ARG A 3 -4.32 18.96 -7.97
N ILE A 4 -3.91 17.75 -8.35
CA ILE A 4 -4.73 16.83 -9.13
C ILE A 4 -6.02 16.56 -8.36
N ASN A 5 -7.16 16.72 -9.03
CA ASN A 5 -8.44 16.33 -8.45
C ASN A 5 -8.60 14.81 -8.58
N MET A 6 -8.57 14.10 -7.45
CA MET A 6 -8.54 12.66 -7.41
C MET A 6 -9.85 12.00 -7.83
N LYS A 7 -11.00 12.64 -7.58
CA LYS A 7 -12.29 12.16 -8.09
C LYS A 7 -12.31 12.21 -9.63
N ASN A 8 -11.81 13.30 -10.21
CA ASN A 8 -11.69 13.43 -11.66
C ASN A 8 -10.67 12.44 -12.22
N TRP A 9 -9.52 12.26 -11.58
CA TRP A 9 -8.51 11.30 -12.03
C TRP A 9 -9.06 9.87 -12.02
N ILE A 10 -9.68 9.42 -10.92
CA ILE A 10 -10.33 8.10 -10.85
C ILE A 10 -11.37 7.94 -11.97
N SER A 11 -12.24 8.94 -12.14
CA SER A 11 -13.24 8.93 -13.21
C SER A 11 -12.61 8.85 -14.61
N GLN A 12 -11.45 9.50 -14.83
CA GLN A 12 -10.72 9.44 -16.09
C GLN A 12 -10.08 8.07 -16.33
N VAL A 13 -9.55 7.43 -15.28
CA VAL A 13 -9.03 6.06 -15.35
C VAL A 13 -10.14 5.11 -15.76
N ILE A 14 -11.31 5.18 -15.11
CA ILE A 14 -12.47 4.31 -15.41
C ILE A 14 -12.99 4.55 -16.84
N GLN A 15 -13.03 5.80 -17.31
CA GLN A 15 -13.52 6.13 -18.66
C GLN A 15 -12.48 5.92 -19.77
N SER A 16 -11.24 5.56 -19.40
CA SER A 16 -10.16 5.37 -20.37
C SER A 16 -10.43 4.15 -21.24
N LYS A 17 -10.17 4.28 -22.54
CA LYS A 17 -10.13 3.12 -23.44
C LYS A 17 -8.87 2.27 -23.23
N GLU A 18 -7.79 2.92 -22.80
CA GLU A 18 -6.52 2.26 -22.53
C GLU A 18 -6.49 1.78 -21.07
N ARG A 19 -5.98 0.56 -20.87
CA ARG A 19 -5.68 0.03 -19.54
C ARG A 19 -4.45 0.72 -18.97
N MET A 20 -4.50 0.97 -17.67
CA MET A 20 -3.42 1.59 -16.92
C MET A 20 -2.77 0.59 -15.98
N ALA A 21 -1.50 0.84 -15.61
CA ALA A 21 -0.78 0.03 -14.64
C ALA A 21 -0.15 0.87 -13.52
N ILE A 22 -0.20 0.34 -12.30
CA ILE A 22 0.40 0.94 -11.10
C ILE A 22 1.05 -0.16 -10.24
N PRO A 23 2.14 -0.80 -10.71
CA PRO A 23 2.83 -1.83 -9.91
C PRO A 23 3.57 -1.20 -8.72
N ILE A 24 3.62 -1.92 -7.61
CA ILE A 24 4.41 -1.52 -6.42
C ILE A 24 5.84 -2.02 -6.60
N MET A 25 6.80 -1.10 -6.72
CA MET A 25 8.18 -1.39 -7.13
C MET A 25 9.23 -0.80 -6.18
N THR A 26 9.13 -1.00 -4.87
CA THR A 26 10.09 -0.44 -3.90
C THR A 26 11.52 -0.83 -4.23
N TYR A 27 11.80 -2.13 -4.33
CA TYR A 27 13.17 -2.63 -4.47
C TYR A 27 13.77 -2.35 -5.84
N PRO A 28 13.05 -2.54 -6.98
CA PRO A 28 13.57 -2.15 -8.28
C PRO A 28 14.01 -0.68 -8.33
N GLY A 29 13.28 0.24 -7.67
CA GLY A 29 13.67 1.65 -7.63
C GLY A 29 14.98 1.91 -6.90
N ILE A 30 15.20 1.21 -5.80
CA ILE A 30 16.44 1.28 -5.01
C ILE A 30 17.62 0.76 -5.85
N GLU A 31 17.43 -0.39 -6.49
CA GLU A 31 18.46 -1.06 -7.31
C GLU A 31 18.90 -0.21 -8.50
N LEU A 32 17.98 0.51 -9.15
CA LEU A 32 18.29 1.45 -10.24
C LEU A 32 19.26 2.57 -9.83
N THR A 33 19.29 2.91 -8.55
CA THR A 33 20.20 3.95 -8.02
C THR A 33 21.53 3.40 -7.51
N GLY A 34 21.68 2.06 -7.45
CA GLY A 34 22.86 1.41 -6.86
C GLY A 34 22.99 1.62 -5.35
N LYS A 35 21.89 1.94 -4.67
CA LYS A 35 21.83 2.19 -3.22
C LYS A 35 21.38 0.95 -2.48
N SER A 36 21.71 0.88 -1.18
CA SER A 36 21.21 -0.19 -0.31
C SER A 36 19.78 0.07 0.16
N VAL A 37 19.07 -1.00 0.53
CA VAL A 37 17.74 -0.90 1.15
C VAL A 37 17.82 -0.05 2.42
N TYR A 38 18.85 -0.26 3.25
CA TYR A 38 19.07 0.52 4.47
C TYR A 38 19.16 2.03 4.19
N GLU A 39 19.98 2.46 3.22
CA GLU A 39 20.08 3.88 2.87
C GLU A 39 18.73 4.45 2.41
N ALA A 40 18.00 3.70 1.58
CA ALA A 40 16.71 4.15 1.06
C ALA A 40 15.65 4.30 2.16
N VAL A 41 15.59 3.39 3.13
CA VAL A 41 14.57 3.43 4.21
C VAL A 41 14.97 4.32 5.39
N THR A 42 16.19 4.87 5.41
CA THR A 42 16.68 5.73 6.51
C THR A 42 17.05 7.15 6.07
N ASN A 43 17.06 7.45 4.77
CA ASN A 43 17.39 8.77 4.24
C ASN A 43 16.39 9.20 3.17
N GLY A 44 15.58 10.22 3.49
CA GLY A 44 14.49 10.69 2.63
C GLY A 44 14.94 11.21 1.26
N LYS A 45 16.20 11.64 1.12
CA LYS A 45 16.75 12.02 -0.19
C LYS A 45 17.09 10.79 -1.03
N VAL A 46 17.69 9.76 -0.43
CA VAL A 46 17.99 8.50 -1.14
C VAL A 46 16.69 7.79 -1.53
N HIS A 47 15.72 7.78 -0.62
CA HIS A 47 14.35 7.35 -0.89
C HIS A 47 13.78 8.05 -2.13
N PHE A 48 13.80 9.38 -2.15
CA PHE A 48 13.32 10.16 -3.29
C PHE A 48 14.08 9.82 -4.59
N GLU A 49 15.40 9.66 -4.54
CA GLU A 49 16.21 9.30 -5.71
C GLU A 49 15.77 7.97 -6.32
N ALA A 50 15.42 6.97 -5.50
CA ALA A 50 14.87 5.69 -5.95
C ALA A 50 13.51 5.85 -6.65
N ILE A 51 12.61 6.66 -6.08
CA ILE A 51 11.29 6.93 -6.65
C ILE A 51 11.39 7.73 -7.95
N LYS A 52 12.29 8.71 -7.99
CA LYS A 52 12.61 9.48 -9.19
C LYS A 52 13.10 8.57 -10.32
N ALA A 53 13.99 7.63 -10.03
CA ALA A 53 14.51 6.70 -11.03
C ALA A 53 13.40 5.87 -11.67
N LEU A 54 12.46 5.34 -10.87
CA LEU A 54 11.29 4.61 -11.40
C LEU A 54 10.38 5.48 -12.24
N TYR A 55 10.08 6.68 -11.76
CA TYR A 55 9.22 7.63 -12.47
C TYR A 55 9.79 8.02 -13.83
N ASP A 56 11.11 8.27 -13.91
CA ASP A 56 11.78 8.65 -15.15
C ASP A 56 11.87 7.47 -16.15
N GLN A 57 11.93 6.24 -15.65
CA GLN A 57 12.13 5.04 -16.47
C GLN A 57 10.84 4.36 -16.93
N TYR A 58 9.79 4.34 -16.11
CA TYR A 58 8.60 3.53 -16.36
C TYR A 58 7.29 4.35 -16.45
N PRO A 59 6.39 4.00 -17.38
CA PRO A 59 5.14 4.74 -17.62
C PRO A 59 4.01 4.32 -16.67
N SER A 60 4.29 4.17 -15.36
CA SER A 60 3.25 3.87 -14.35
C SER A 60 2.21 4.99 -14.29
N ALA A 61 0.92 4.68 -14.21
CA ALA A 61 -0.15 5.70 -14.19
C ALA A 61 -0.21 6.53 -12.90
N ALA A 62 0.49 6.10 -11.85
CA ALA A 62 0.74 6.87 -10.64
C ALA A 62 2.11 6.51 -10.06
N THR A 63 2.67 7.40 -9.25
CA THR A 63 3.93 7.17 -8.54
C THR A 63 3.64 6.70 -7.12
N THR A 64 4.07 5.50 -6.76
CA THR A 64 3.99 4.97 -5.39
C THR A 64 5.32 5.18 -4.68
N VAL A 65 5.29 5.81 -3.51
CA VAL A 65 6.46 6.07 -2.67
C VAL A 65 6.75 4.83 -1.80
N ILE A 66 8.03 4.56 -1.49
CA ILE A 66 8.43 3.40 -0.68
C ILE A 66 7.63 3.33 0.62
N MET A 67 7.16 2.12 0.92
CA MET A 67 6.40 1.80 2.12
C MET A 67 7.19 0.80 2.96
N ASP A 68 7.38 1.13 4.24
CA ASP A 68 8.01 0.28 5.24
C ASP A 68 7.08 0.23 6.45
N LEU A 69 6.51 -0.95 6.69
CA LEU A 69 5.49 -1.19 7.73
C LEU A 69 6.06 -1.18 9.16
N THR A 70 7.33 -0.80 9.34
CA THR A 70 7.96 -0.64 10.64
C THR A 70 8.13 0.81 11.08
N VAL A 71 7.96 1.78 10.18
CA VAL A 71 8.22 3.19 10.46
C VAL A 71 7.27 3.72 11.52
N GLU A 72 5.99 3.38 11.43
CA GLU A 72 4.98 3.78 12.41
C GLU A 72 5.22 3.06 13.75
N ALA A 73 5.59 1.78 13.72
CA ALA A 73 5.90 1.03 14.95
C ALA A 73 7.14 1.59 15.67
N GLU A 74 8.18 1.97 14.92
CA GLU A 74 9.37 2.64 15.43
C GLU A 74 9.02 3.98 16.09
N ALA A 75 8.09 4.75 15.52
CA ALA A 75 7.65 6.01 16.10
C ALA A 75 7.02 5.81 17.49
N PHE A 76 6.29 4.70 17.69
CA PHE A 76 5.77 4.29 19.01
C PHE A 76 6.86 3.78 19.97
N GLY A 77 8.09 3.56 19.49
CA GLY A 77 9.23 3.10 20.29
C GLY A 77 9.54 1.61 20.14
N ALA A 78 8.96 0.92 19.16
CA ALA A 78 9.30 -0.47 18.88
C ALA A 78 10.74 -0.61 18.36
N SER A 79 11.44 -1.66 18.79
CA SER A 79 12.78 -1.98 18.32
C SER A 79 12.76 -2.56 16.91
N ILE A 80 13.56 -1.98 16.03
CA ILE A 80 13.64 -2.36 14.61
C ILE A 80 14.97 -3.02 14.31
N THR A 81 14.95 -4.13 13.57
CA THR A 81 16.15 -4.73 12.96
C THR A 81 16.16 -4.45 11.47
N PHE A 82 17.35 -4.14 10.96
CA PHE A 82 17.59 -3.85 9.55
C PHE A 82 18.42 -4.99 8.95
N PRO A 83 17.80 -5.97 8.27
CA PRO A 83 18.52 -6.94 7.47
C PRO A 83 19.24 -6.24 6.31
N GLU A 84 20.30 -6.83 5.77
CA GLU A 84 21.12 -6.20 4.73
C GLU A 84 20.34 -5.96 3.42
N ASN A 85 19.45 -6.90 3.05
CA ASN A 85 18.78 -6.93 1.74
C ASN A 85 17.24 -7.00 1.83
N GLU A 86 16.66 -6.69 2.99
CA GLU A 86 15.21 -6.76 3.21
C GLU A 86 14.72 -5.50 3.93
N VAL A 87 13.42 -5.23 3.82
CA VAL A 87 12.80 -4.20 4.66
C VAL A 87 12.92 -4.54 6.15
N PRO A 88 12.92 -3.54 7.03
CA PRO A 88 13.12 -3.77 8.45
C PRO A 88 12.01 -4.61 9.09
N SER A 89 12.27 -5.15 10.27
CA SER A 89 11.31 -5.93 11.06
C SER A 89 11.26 -5.47 12.51
N VAL A 90 10.08 -5.57 13.13
CA VAL A 90 9.89 -5.35 14.57
C VAL A 90 10.29 -6.61 15.32
N THR A 91 11.15 -6.49 16.34
CA THR A 91 11.72 -7.66 17.03
C THR A 91 11.03 -8.05 18.31
N CYS A 92 10.30 -7.13 18.94
CA CYS A 92 9.72 -7.36 20.26
C CYS A 92 8.34 -6.72 20.36
N ARG A 93 7.48 -7.39 21.14
CA ARG A 93 6.21 -6.84 21.60
C ARG A 93 6.48 -5.61 22.47
N LEU A 94 5.90 -4.47 22.11
CA LEU A 94 6.06 -3.21 22.83
C LEU A 94 5.09 -3.12 24.02
N VAL A 95 3.88 -3.63 23.88
CA VAL A 95 2.80 -3.59 24.87
C VAL A 95 2.15 -4.96 25.04
N THR A 96 1.83 -5.33 26.29
CA THR A 96 1.43 -6.70 26.65
C THR A 96 0.05 -6.87 27.26
N ASP A 97 -0.55 -5.79 27.72
CA ASP A 97 -1.79 -5.79 28.52
C ASP A 97 -2.47 -4.43 28.48
N TYR A 98 -3.64 -4.33 29.10
CA TYR A 98 -4.42 -3.10 29.16
C TYR A 98 -3.65 -1.91 29.75
N GLU A 99 -2.91 -2.09 30.85
CA GLU A 99 -2.21 -0.99 31.52
C GLU A 99 -1.01 -0.47 30.70
N SER A 100 -0.27 -1.36 30.04
CA SER A 100 0.79 -0.97 29.10
C SER A 100 0.24 -0.27 27.86
N VAL A 101 -0.88 -0.73 27.29
CA VAL A 101 -1.57 -0.02 26.19
C VAL A 101 -2.09 1.35 26.66
N LYS A 102 -2.64 1.44 27.86
CA LYS A 102 -3.12 2.70 28.44
C LYS A 102 -1.99 3.70 28.66
N ALA A 103 -0.85 3.25 29.15
CA ALA A 103 0.36 4.05 29.35
C ALA A 103 1.07 4.43 28.04
N LEU A 104 0.85 3.69 26.95
CA LEU A 104 1.46 3.97 25.64
C LEU A 104 1.01 5.33 25.11
N GLU A 105 1.92 6.27 24.94
CA GLU A 105 1.59 7.58 24.36
C GLU A 105 1.50 7.51 22.84
N ILE A 106 0.64 8.34 22.25
CA ILE A 106 0.63 8.54 20.79
C ILE A 106 1.84 9.43 20.46
N PRO A 107 2.79 8.96 19.64
CA PRO A 107 4.02 9.69 19.39
C PRO A 107 3.80 10.88 18.46
N ASP A 108 4.66 11.90 18.60
CA ASP A 108 4.78 12.99 17.65
C ASP A 108 5.39 12.52 16.32
N LEU A 109 5.02 13.15 15.20
CA LEU A 109 5.52 12.81 13.87
C LEU A 109 7.02 13.11 13.66
N GLY A 110 7.69 13.76 14.61
CA GLY A 110 9.14 13.90 14.63
C GLY A 110 9.90 12.68 15.19
N LYS A 111 9.21 11.62 15.63
CA LYS A 111 9.82 10.40 16.18
C LYS A 111 10.18 9.37 15.11
N GLY A 112 11.19 8.56 15.40
CA GLY A 112 11.67 7.50 14.50
C GLY A 112 12.08 8.06 13.14
N ARG A 113 11.79 7.31 12.07
CA ARG A 113 12.10 7.71 10.68
C ARG A 113 10.99 8.49 9.98
N ILE A 114 9.89 8.85 10.65
CA ILE A 114 8.73 9.52 10.02
C ILE A 114 9.14 10.79 9.26
N ALA A 115 10.05 11.60 9.81
CA ALA A 115 10.52 12.83 9.16
C ALA A 115 11.22 12.57 7.81
N GLU A 116 11.97 11.47 7.68
CA GLU A 116 12.63 11.11 6.43
C GLU A 116 11.61 10.64 5.38
N TYR A 117 10.55 9.94 5.80
CA TYR A 117 9.45 9.55 4.91
C TYR A 117 8.63 10.77 4.45
N LEU A 118 8.32 11.71 5.36
CA LEU A 118 7.65 12.96 4.99
C LEU A 118 8.48 13.76 3.98
N LYS A 119 9.80 13.86 4.19
CA LYS A 119 10.74 14.50 3.26
C LYS A 119 10.80 13.81 1.91
N ALA A 120 10.83 12.48 1.85
CA ALA A 120 10.81 11.75 0.59
C ALA A 120 9.51 12.00 -0.20
N ASN A 121 8.37 12.02 0.49
CA ASN A 121 7.07 12.30 -0.10
C ASN A 121 6.96 13.75 -0.60
N GLU A 122 7.49 14.72 0.15
CA GLU A 122 7.58 16.13 -0.26
C GLU A 122 8.39 16.28 -1.55
N LEU A 123 9.63 15.77 -1.57
CA LEU A 123 10.50 15.83 -2.75
C LEU A 123 9.87 15.15 -3.96
N THR A 124 9.18 14.02 -3.75
CA THR A 124 8.47 13.31 -4.81
C THR A 124 7.31 14.14 -5.36
N ALA A 125 6.49 14.73 -4.49
CA ALA A 125 5.37 15.58 -4.89
C ALA A 125 5.81 16.87 -5.61
N GLU A 126 6.99 17.41 -5.30
CA GLU A 126 7.56 18.55 -6.02
C GLU A 126 8.09 18.19 -7.42
N TYR A 127 8.61 16.96 -7.56
CA TYR A 127 9.24 16.49 -8.80
C TYR A 127 8.22 15.96 -9.82
N VAL A 128 7.25 15.16 -9.36
CA VAL A 128 6.22 14.54 -10.21
C VAL A 128 5.17 15.60 -10.59
N ARG A 129 4.85 15.70 -11.89
CA ARG A 129 3.98 16.79 -12.40
C ARG A 129 2.80 16.33 -13.24
N ASP A 130 2.81 15.10 -13.73
CA ASP A 130 1.89 14.60 -14.75
C ASP A 130 0.92 13.52 -14.23
N ARG A 131 1.15 12.98 -13.02
CA ARG A 131 0.37 11.88 -12.45
C ARG A 131 0.31 11.96 -10.92
N PRO A 132 -0.66 11.28 -10.26
CA PRO A 132 -0.76 11.28 -8.82
C PRO A 132 0.45 10.65 -8.13
N VAL A 133 0.80 11.18 -6.96
CA VAL A 133 1.76 10.56 -6.04
C VAL A 133 0.99 9.95 -4.87
N PHE A 134 1.24 8.67 -4.59
CA PHE A 134 0.69 7.95 -3.45
C PHE A 134 1.79 7.61 -2.45
N ALA A 135 1.64 8.11 -1.23
CA ALA A 135 2.46 7.71 -0.10
C ALA A 135 2.19 6.26 0.31
N GLY A 136 3.02 5.69 1.17
CA GLY A 136 2.75 4.42 1.86
C GLY A 136 2.53 4.62 3.35
N CYS A 137 1.58 3.89 3.93
CA CYS A 137 1.47 3.75 5.38
C CYS A 137 0.89 2.37 5.76
N ILE A 138 1.13 1.94 6.98
CA ILE A 138 0.45 0.79 7.57
C ILE A 138 -0.98 1.13 7.99
N GLY A 139 -1.88 0.14 7.99
CA GLY A 139 -3.22 0.25 8.57
C GLY A 139 -3.25 0.00 10.09
N PRO A 140 -4.32 0.44 10.80
CA PRO A 140 -4.42 0.35 12.26
C PRO A 140 -4.26 -1.06 12.84
N TYR A 141 -4.85 -2.09 12.23
CA TYR A 141 -4.83 -3.44 12.81
C TYR A 141 -3.45 -4.09 12.68
N SER A 142 -2.81 -3.90 11.54
CA SER A 142 -1.45 -4.35 11.27
C SER A 142 -0.47 -3.62 12.16
N LEU A 143 -0.62 -2.31 12.38
CA LEU A 143 0.20 -1.58 13.35
C LEU A 143 -0.02 -2.08 14.77
N ALA A 144 -1.27 -2.24 15.20
CA ALA A 144 -1.59 -2.75 16.53
C ALA A 144 -0.91 -4.09 16.79
N GLY A 145 -0.98 -5.03 15.84
CA GLY A 145 -0.31 -6.29 16.03
C GLY A 145 1.23 -6.21 15.90
N ARG A 146 1.81 -5.21 15.22
CA ARG A 146 3.27 -4.98 15.31
C ARG A 146 3.67 -4.54 16.72
N LEU A 147 2.81 -3.80 17.41
CA LEU A 147 3.04 -3.32 18.78
C LEU A 147 2.70 -4.38 19.84
N PHE A 148 1.70 -5.22 19.59
CA PHE A 148 1.13 -6.18 20.54
C PHE A 148 1.50 -7.64 20.25
N ASP A 149 2.30 -7.91 19.22
CA ASP A 149 2.53 -9.23 18.61
C ASP A 149 1.31 -9.76 17.80
N MET A 150 1.59 -10.36 16.63
CA MET A 150 0.57 -10.84 15.70
C MET A 150 -0.26 -11.99 16.27
N THR A 151 0.40 -12.98 16.89
CA THR A 151 -0.30 -14.15 17.44
C THR A 151 -1.13 -13.73 18.64
N GLU A 152 -0.57 -12.88 19.49
CA GLU A 152 -1.22 -12.42 20.71
C GLU A 152 -2.44 -11.54 20.40
N ILE A 153 -2.35 -10.60 19.45
CA ILE A 153 -3.50 -9.74 19.12
C ILE A 153 -4.67 -10.54 18.51
N MET A 154 -4.38 -11.59 17.72
CA MET A 154 -5.41 -12.46 17.15
C MET A 154 -6.16 -13.26 18.23
N ILE A 155 -5.53 -13.53 19.38
CA ILE A 155 -6.20 -14.14 20.54
C ILE A 155 -6.94 -13.06 21.33
N ALA A 156 -6.30 -11.90 21.52
CA ALA A 156 -6.80 -10.80 22.34
C ALA A 156 -8.10 -10.18 21.81
N ILE A 157 -8.39 -10.21 20.50
CA ILE A 157 -9.70 -9.79 19.98
C ILE A 157 -10.88 -10.59 20.58
N TYR A 158 -10.62 -11.80 21.10
CA TYR A 158 -11.65 -12.62 21.76
C TYR A 158 -11.53 -12.58 23.29
N THR A 159 -10.31 -12.53 23.83
CA THR A 159 -10.07 -12.64 25.27
C THR A 159 -9.98 -11.30 25.99
N GLU A 160 -9.56 -10.24 25.29
CA GLU A 160 -9.29 -8.90 25.83
C GLU A 160 -9.72 -7.78 24.85
N PRO A 161 -10.99 -7.76 24.40
CA PRO A 161 -11.44 -6.83 23.36
C PRO A 161 -11.22 -5.35 23.73
N GLU A 162 -11.42 -4.98 25.00
CA GLU A 162 -11.18 -3.60 25.48
C GLU A 162 -9.72 -3.16 25.33
N THR A 163 -8.76 -4.07 25.54
CA THR A 163 -7.33 -3.80 25.33
C THR A 163 -7.04 -3.53 23.85
N VAL A 164 -7.60 -4.37 22.97
CA VAL A 164 -7.38 -4.26 21.52
C VAL A 164 -8.06 -3.00 20.96
N GLU A 165 -9.29 -2.70 21.36
CA GLU A 165 -10.01 -1.48 20.95
C GLU A 165 -9.27 -0.19 21.36
N LEU A 166 -8.70 -0.17 22.57
CA LEU A 166 -7.90 0.96 23.04
C LEU A 166 -6.63 1.12 22.19
N LEU A 167 -5.92 0.02 21.91
CA LEU A 167 -4.73 0.05 21.08
C LEU A 167 -5.05 0.51 19.64
N LEU A 168 -6.10 -0.04 19.03
CA LEU A 168 -6.54 0.33 17.70
C LEU A 168 -6.94 1.80 17.62
N THR A 169 -7.57 2.34 18.66
CA THR A 169 -7.89 3.77 18.74
C THR A 169 -6.61 4.62 18.69
N LYS A 170 -5.57 4.27 19.46
CA LYS A 170 -4.28 4.98 19.44
C LYS A 170 -3.56 4.87 18.10
N CYS A 171 -3.53 3.68 17.50
CA CYS A 171 -2.97 3.46 16.16
C CYS A 171 -3.71 4.32 15.11
N THR A 172 -5.04 4.37 15.18
CA THR A 172 -5.89 5.12 14.26
C THR A 172 -5.65 6.62 14.37
N GLU A 173 -5.53 7.16 15.59
CA GLU A 173 -5.24 8.57 15.83
C GLU A 173 -3.86 8.97 15.28
N PHE A 174 -2.84 8.13 15.49
CA PHE A 174 -1.51 8.33 14.92
C PHE A 174 -1.54 8.31 13.39
N ILE A 175 -2.10 7.26 12.79
CA ILE A 175 -2.15 7.11 11.32
C ILE A 175 -2.97 8.23 10.69
N THR A 176 -4.07 8.67 11.31
CA THR A 176 -4.85 9.83 10.83
C THR A 176 -3.97 11.09 10.78
N SER A 177 -3.19 11.34 11.83
CA SER A 177 -2.28 12.50 11.91
C SER A 177 -1.18 12.40 10.87
N TYR A 178 -0.63 11.20 10.66
CA TYR A 178 0.38 10.94 9.65
C TYR A 178 -0.15 11.13 8.22
N CYS A 179 -1.33 10.59 7.89
CA CYS A 179 -1.99 10.81 6.60
C CYS A 179 -2.26 12.30 6.34
N ARG A 180 -2.62 13.09 7.37
CA ARG A 180 -2.76 14.55 7.24
C ARG A 180 -1.44 15.24 6.92
N ALA A 181 -0.34 14.81 7.54
CA ALA A 181 0.99 15.33 7.24
C ALA A 181 1.43 14.99 5.81
N LEU A 182 1.21 13.74 5.37
CA LEU A 182 1.43 13.30 3.99
C LEU A 182 0.63 14.17 2.99
N LYS A 183 -0.66 14.41 3.28
CA LYS A 183 -1.50 15.31 2.49
C LYS A 183 -0.96 16.75 2.46
N SER A 184 -0.36 17.23 3.56
CA SER A 184 0.20 18.59 3.61
C SER A 184 1.44 18.75 2.74
N VAL A 185 2.31 17.72 2.67
CA VAL A 185 3.52 17.75 1.82
C VAL A 185 3.22 17.62 0.33
N GLY A 186 1.95 17.38 -0.03
CA GLY A 186 1.46 17.56 -1.39
C GLY A 186 1.21 16.27 -2.18
N VAL A 187 1.33 15.09 -1.55
CA VAL A 187 0.92 13.84 -2.20
C VAL A 187 -0.60 13.79 -2.39
N ASN A 188 -1.05 12.99 -3.35
CA ASN A 188 -2.44 12.87 -3.77
C ASN A 188 -3.20 11.72 -3.10
N GLY A 189 -2.55 11.02 -2.17
CA GLY A 189 -3.18 9.93 -1.45
C GLY A 189 -2.17 9.03 -0.76
N VAL A 190 -2.68 7.92 -0.26
CA VAL A 190 -1.88 6.90 0.40
C VAL A 190 -2.32 5.50 -0.03
N VAL A 191 -1.37 4.62 -0.26
CA VAL A 191 -1.57 3.17 -0.23
C VAL A 191 -1.44 2.73 1.23
N MET A 192 -2.58 2.41 1.85
CA MET A 192 -2.64 1.93 3.22
C MET A 192 -2.61 0.40 3.22
N ALA A 193 -1.53 -0.19 3.72
CA ALA A 193 -1.37 -1.64 3.79
C ALA A 193 -1.90 -2.22 5.10
N GLU A 194 -2.90 -3.08 4.98
CA GLU A 194 -3.56 -3.74 6.11
C GLU A 194 -3.53 -5.28 5.99
N PRO A 195 -2.36 -5.91 5.79
CA PRO A 195 -2.26 -7.35 5.53
C PRO A 195 -2.72 -8.22 6.71
N ALA A 196 -2.53 -7.77 7.96
CA ALA A 196 -2.89 -8.55 9.13
C ALA A 196 -4.41 -8.74 9.26
N SER A 197 -5.21 -7.79 8.78
CA SER A 197 -6.67 -7.93 8.76
C SER A 197 -7.16 -9.03 7.81
N GLY A 198 -6.35 -9.38 6.80
CA GLY A 198 -6.63 -10.51 5.91
C GLY A 198 -6.43 -11.88 6.57
N LEU A 199 -6.00 -11.94 7.82
CA LEU A 199 -5.93 -13.18 8.62
C LEU A 199 -7.21 -13.41 9.46
N LEU A 200 -8.12 -12.44 9.48
CA LEU A 200 -9.35 -12.47 10.25
C LEU A 200 -10.52 -13.01 9.42
N SER A 201 -11.62 -13.38 10.10
CA SER A 201 -12.91 -13.55 9.43
C SER A 201 -13.42 -12.20 8.88
N ASN A 202 -14.40 -12.22 7.96
CA ASN A 202 -15.00 -10.98 7.46
C ASN A 202 -15.57 -10.11 8.59
N ASP A 203 -16.24 -10.72 9.57
CA ASP A 203 -16.92 -10.00 10.65
C ASP A 203 -15.92 -9.42 11.67
N ASP A 204 -14.85 -10.17 11.97
CA ASP A 204 -13.75 -9.66 12.80
C ASP A 204 -12.97 -8.57 12.07
N CYS A 205 -12.75 -8.71 10.77
CA CYS A 205 -12.14 -7.67 9.93
C CYS A 205 -13.00 -6.40 9.89
N SER A 206 -14.33 -6.53 9.81
CA SER A 206 -15.24 -5.39 9.93
C SER A 206 -15.07 -4.66 11.27
N SER A 207 -15.08 -5.42 12.37
CA SER A 207 -15.08 -4.90 13.74
C SER A 207 -13.73 -4.31 14.18
N TYR A 208 -12.62 -4.95 13.83
CA TYR A 208 -11.29 -4.62 14.34
C TYR A 208 -10.36 -3.93 13.33
N SER A 209 -10.75 -3.84 12.05
CA SER A 209 -9.97 -3.16 11.02
C SER A 209 -10.80 -2.11 10.28
N SER A 210 -11.92 -2.52 9.68
CA SER A 210 -12.66 -1.69 8.73
C SER A 210 -13.27 -0.45 9.37
N VAL A 211 -13.83 -0.58 10.57
CA VAL A 211 -14.33 0.55 11.38
C VAL A 211 -13.24 1.60 11.66
N TYR A 212 -12.00 1.18 11.86
CA TYR A 212 -10.88 2.07 12.16
C TYR A 212 -10.30 2.73 10.91
N ILE A 213 -10.15 1.96 9.82
CA ILE A 213 -9.77 2.52 8.52
C ILE A 213 -10.83 3.52 8.05
N LYS A 214 -12.12 3.23 8.22
CA LYS A 214 -13.20 4.15 7.88
C LYS A 214 -13.05 5.51 8.56
N LYS A 215 -12.66 5.54 9.84
CA LYS A 215 -12.39 6.81 10.56
C LYS A 215 -11.28 7.61 9.89
N ILE A 216 -10.23 6.94 9.39
CA ILE A 216 -9.13 7.60 8.67
C ILE A 216 -9.62 8.10 7.32
N VAL A 217 -10.30 7.26 6.53
CA VAL A 217 -10.87 7.62 5.23
C VAL A 217 -11.77 8.84 5.37
N ASP A 218 -12.74 8.83 6.27
CA ASP A 218 -13.67 9.93 6.52
C ASP A 218 -12.94 11.23 6.95
N ALA A 219 -11.76 11.12 7.56
CA ALA A 219 -10.97 12.25 8.03
C ALA A 219 -10.01 12.87 7.00
N VAL A 220 -9.56 12.11 5.99
CA VAL A 220 -8.49 12.56 5.07
C VAL A 220 -8.87 12.52 3.60
N GLN A 221 -9.79 11.65 3.19
CA GLN A 221 -10.16 11.46 1.79
C GLN A 221 -11.06 12.61 1.30
N ASP A 222 -10.65 13.28 0.21
CA ASP A 222 -11.41 14.36 -0.42
C ASP A 222 -11.04 14.51 -1.91
N GLU A 223 -11.40 15.65 -2.53
CA GLU A 223 -11.10 15.95 -3.92
C GLU A 223 -9.60 15.92 -4.25
N THR A 224 -8.70 16.03 -3.27
CA THR A 224 -7.24 16.16 -3.50
C THR A 224 -6.43 15.00 -2.93
N PHE A 225 -7.05 14.14 -2.13
CA PHE A 225 -6.38 13.05 -1.44
C PHE A 225 -7.25 11.79 -1.40
N SER A 226 -6.74 10.68 -1.92
CA SER A 226 -7.44 9.38 -1.93
C SER A 226 -6.76 8.34 -1.04
N VAL A 227 -7.57 7.49 -0.41
CA VAL A 227 -7.05 6.28 0.26
C VAL A 227 -7.21 5.09 -0.68
N ILE A 228 -6.10 4.39 -0.92
CA ILE A 228 -6.07 3.10 -1.60
C ILE A 228 -5.84 2.04 -0.51
N LEU A 229 -6.83 1.19 -0.26
CA LEU A 229 -6.70 0.13 0.75
C LEU A 229 -6.05 -1.11 0.12
N HIS A 230 -4.87 -1.47 0.59
CA HIS A 230 -4.17 -2.68 0.20
C HIS A 230 -4.32 -3.79 1.24
N ASN A 231 -4.72 -4.99 0.80
CA ASN A 231 -4.69 -6.18 1.64
C ASN A 231 -4.28 -7.42 0.83
N CYS A 232 -3.04 -7.89 1.03
CA CYS A 232 -2.54 -9.11 0.42
C CYS A 232 -2.85 -10.39 1.23
N GLY A 233 -3.30 -10.27 2.48
CA GLY A 233 -3.79 -11.40 3.28
C GLY A 233 -5.20 -11.85 2.87
N ASN A 234 -6.00 -10.95 2.30
CA ASN A 234 -7.35 -11.26 1.82
C ASN A 234 -7.31 -12.23 0.61
N GLY A 235 -7.70 -13.47 0.82
CA GLY A 235 -7.91 -14.48 -0.23
C GLY A 235 -9.28 -14.45 -0.91
N GLY A 236 -10.12 -13.45 -0.61
CA GLY A 236 -11.51 -13.30 -1.05
C GLY A 236 -12.52 -13.30 0.10
N HIS A 237 -12.14 -13.82 1.25
CA HIS A 237 -13.03 -13.98 2.40
C HIS A 237 -13.34 -12.66 3.14
N CYS A 238 -12.54 -11.61 2.97
CA CYS A 238 -12.67 -10.33 3.66
C CYS A 238 -12.95 -9.14 2.72
N THR A 239 -13.30 -9.39 1.46
CA THR A 239 -13.52 -8.34 0.46
C THR A 239 -14.65 -7.41 0.87
N LYS A 240 -15.77 -7.95 1.39
CA LYS A 240 -16.89 -7.14 1.87
C LYS A 240 -16.48 -6.20 3.01
N ALA A 241 -15.73 -6.68 4.00
CA ALA A 241 -15.20 -5.84 5.08
C ALA A 241 -14.28 -4.73 4.54
N MET A 242 -13.40 -5.02 3.57
CA MET A 242 -12.60 -3.99 2.91
C MET A 242 -13.47 -2.88 2.31
N LEU A 243 -14.57 -3.23 1.63
CA LEU A 243 -15.48 -2.26 1.00
C LEU A 243 -16.21 -1.36 2.01
N GLU A 244 -16.46 -1.83 3.24
CA GLU A 244 -17.10 -1.05 4.30
C GLU A 244 -16.27 0.17 4.73
N THR A 245 -14.98 0.21 4.40
CA THR A 245 -14.09 1.34 4.71
C THR A 245 -14.43 2.60 3.92
N GLY A 246 -15.03 2.48 2.74
CA GLY A 246 -15.30 3.61 1.84
C GLY A 246 -14.05 4.20 1.17
N ALA A 247 -12.94 3.45 1.15
CA ALA A 247 -11.74 3.86 0.42
C ALA A 247 -12.04 4.08 -1.07
N ALA A 248 -11.38 5.05 -1.68
CA ALA A 248 -11.59 5.40 -3.09
C ALA A 248 -11.09 4.31 -4.06
N SER A 249 -10.21 3.42 -3.60
CA SER A 249 -9.68 2.32 -4.42
C SER A 249 -9.22 1.15 -3.54
N TYR A 250 -9.16 -0.04 -4.14
CA TYR A 250 -8.80 -1.28 -3.46
C TYR A 250 -7.71 -2.03 -4.21
N HIS A 251 -6.64 -2.43 -3.52
CA HIS A 251 -5.49 -3.14 -4.08
C HIS A 251 -5.35 -4.54 -3.47
N PHE A 252 -5.45 -5.57 -4.30
CA PHE A 252 -5.60 -6.96 -3.85
C PHE A 252 -4.33 -7.81 -4.04
N GLY A 253 -4.10 -8.73 -3.10
CA GLY A 253 -3.01 -9.72 -3.13
C GLY A 253 -3.09 -10.71 -4.30
N ASN A 254 -1.96 -11.35 -4.67
CA ASN A 254 -1.90 -12.31 -5.78
C ASN A 254 -2.66 -13.64 -5.55
N LYS A 255 -3.13 -13.91 -4.32
CA LYS A 255 -3.84 -15.15 -3.98
C LYS A 255 -5.35 -15.09 -4.24
N ILE A 256 -5.94 -13.90 -4.29
CA ILE A 256 -7.38 -13.75 -4.55
C ILE A 256 -7.70 -13.95 -6.03
N ASN A 257 -8.92 -14.43 -6.31
CA ASN A 257 -9.46 -14.39 -7.67
C ASN A 257 -9.88 -12.95 -8.01
N MET A 258 -9.15 -12.33 -8.93
CA MET A 258 -9.37 -10.94 -9.35
C MET A 258 -10.78 -10.70 -9.91
N ILE A 259 -11.39 -11.69 -10.58
CA ILE A 259 -12.73 -11.56 -11.15
C ILE A 259 -13.80 -11.53 -10.06
N ASP A 260 -13.64 -12.33 -9.01
CA ASP A 260 -14.60 -12.34 -7.90
C ASP A 260 -14.50 -11.03 -7.11
N ALA A 261 -13.27 -10.53 -6.86
CA ALA A 261 -13.06 -9.22 -6.25
C ALA A 261 -13.69 -8.08 -7.09
N LEU A 262 -13.51 -8.08 -8.41
CA LEU A 262 -14.11 -7.09 -9.31
C LEU A 262 -15.64 -7.13 -9.32
N ARG A 263 -16.26 -8.32 -9.22
CA ARG A 263 -17.72 -8.47 -9.13
C ARG A 263 -18.29 -7.93 -7.82
N GLU A 264 -17.54 -8.04 -6.73
CA GLU A 264 -17.96 -7.56 -5.41
C GLU A 264 -17.75 -6.04 -5.26
N CYS A 265 -16.73 -5.48 -5.92
CA CYS A 265 -16.43 -4.06 -5.86
C CYS A 265 -17.43 -3.20 -6.68
N PRO A 266 -17.82 -2.02 -6.16
CA PRO A 266 -18.56 -1.04 -6.96
C PRO A 266 -17.82 -0.65 -8.24
N SER A 267 -18.55 -0.34 -9.31
CA SER A 267 -17.96 0.03 -10.61
C SER A 267 -17.35 1.43 -10.65
N ASP A 268 -17.57 2.25 -9.62
CA ASP A 268 -17.07 3.63 -9.49
C ASP A 268 -15.79 3.75 -8.64
N VAL A 269 -15.27 2.63 -8.12
CA VAL A 269 -13.98 2.57 -7.41
C VAL A 269 -12.94 1.82 -8.22
N LEU A 270 -11.67 2.25 -8.15
CA LEU A 270 -10.59 1.50 -8.81
C LEU A 270 -10.27 0.21 -8.06
N VAL A 271 -10.07 -0.85 -8.83
CA VAL A 271 -9.72 -2.17 -8.32
C VAL A 271 -8.40 -2.58 -8.96
N MET A 272 -7.38 -2.79 -8.13
CA MET A 272 -5.99 -2.92 -8.56
C MET A 272 -5.42 -4.29 -8.22
N GLY A 273 -4.60 -4.84 -9.13
CA GLY A 273 -3.86 -6.08 -8.89
C GLY A 273 -3.73 -6.95 -10.14
N ASN A 274 -3.34 -8.21 -10.03
CA ASN A 274 -2.69 -8.76 -8.84
C ASN A 274 -1.60 -9.79 -9.24
N LEU A 275 -0.81 -9.51 -10.28
CA LEU A 275 0.23 -10.44 -10.73
C LEU A 275 1.20 -10.82 -9.60
N ASP A 276 1.59 -12.09 -9.54
CA ASP A 276 2.43 -12.64 -8.47
C ASP A 276 3.82 -11.98 -8.44
N PRO A 277 4.17 -11.22 -7.37
CA PRO A 277 5.45 -10.55 -7.30
C PRO A 277 6.66 -11.50 -7.26
N VAL A 278 6.50 -12.72 -6.74
CA VAL A 278 7.60 -13.68 -6.64
C VAL A 278 7.55 -14.65 -7.81
N GLY A 279 6.41 -15.34 -7.98
CA GLY A 279 6.26 -16.40 -8.96
C GLY A 279 6.32 -15.91 -10.41
N VAL A 280 5.78 -14.72 -10.67
CA VAL A 280 5.72 -14.14 -12.03
C VAL A 280 6.84 -13.13 -12.23
N PHE A 281 6.94 -12.09 -11.40
CA PHE A 281 7.97 -11.05 -11.60
C PHE A 281 9.40 -11.54 -11.34
N LYS A 282 9.68 -12.17 -10.19
CA LYS A 282 11.05 -12.58 -9.83
C LYS A 282 11.49 -13.86 -10.53
N MET A 283 10.67 -14.91 -10.45
CA MET A 283 11.05 -16.26 -10.89
C MET A 283 10.62 -16.59 -12.32
N GLY A 284 9.68 -15.81 -12.89
CA GLY A 284 9.21 -16.02 -14.24
C GLY A 284 10.22 -15.58 -15.30
N THR A 285 10.03 -16.08 -16.51
CA THR A 285 10.69 -15.61 -17.71
C THR A 285 9.95 -14.42 -18.32
N VAL A 286 10.63 -13.69 -19.21
CA VAL A 286 10.04 -12.60 -19.99
C VAL A 286 8.73 -13.02 -20.66
N GLU A 287 8.68 -14.24 -21.21
CA GLU A 287 7.50 -14.76 -21.89
C GLU A 287 6.37 -15.10 -20.90
N GLU A 288 6.68 -15.74 -19.77
CA GLU A 288 5.67 -16.05 -18.74
C GLU A 288 5.01 -14.79 -18.17
N ILE A 289 5.77 -13.70 -18.02
CA ILE A 289 5.21 -12.41 -17.58
C ILE A 289 4.32 -11.81 -18.66
N ARG A 290 4.75 -11.87 -19.92
CA ARG A 290 3.97 -11.38 -21.06
C ARG A 290 2.61 -12.10 -21.10
N GLU A 291 2.63 -13.43 -21.04
CA GLU A 291 1.43 -14.27 -21.05
C GLU A 291 0.55 -14.02 -19.82
N ALA A 292 1.12 -13.98 -18.61
CA ALA A 292 0.38 -13.72 -17.38
C ALA A 292 -0.31 -12.34 -17.42
N THR A 293 0.39 -11.32 -17.90
CA THR A 293 -0.12 -9.95 -18.04
C THR A 293 -1.28 -9.89 -19.03
N LEU A 294 -1.10 -10.43 -20.24
CA LEU A 294 -2.15 -10.45 -21.27
C LEU A 294 -3.37 -11.26 -20.84
N ASN A 295 -3.17 -12.39 -20.16
CA ASN A 295 -4.25 -13.23 -19.65
C ASN A 295 -5.07 -12.48 -18.59
N LEU A 296 -4.41 -11.79 -17.65
CA LEU A 296 -5.09 -11.00 -16.64
C LEU A 296 -5.89 -9.85 -17.26
N LEU A 297 -5.30 -9.10 -18.20
CA LEU A 297 -5.98 -8.03 -18.95
C LEU A 297 -7.17 -8.56 -19.74
N GLN A 298 -7.04 -9.71 -20.40
CA GLN A 298 -8.14 -10.32 -21.15
C GLN A 298 -9.29 -10.74 -20.24
N LYS A 299 -9.00 -11.38 -19.10
CA LYS A 299 -10.00 -11.84 -18.13
C LYS A 299 -10.77 -10.68 -17.49
N THR A 300 -10.10 -9.54 -17.31
CA THR A 300 -10.67 -8.34 -16.66
C THR A 300 -11.22 -7.32 -17.67
N SER A 301 -11.25 -7.67 -18.96
CA SER A 301 -11.61 -6.76 -20.06
C SER A 301 -12.99 -6.11 -19.93
N GLU A 302 -13.96 -6.78 -19.31
CA GLU A 302 -15.33 -6.27 -19.09
C GLU A 302 -15.45 -5.28 -17.91
N TYR A 303 -14.37 -5.06 -17.14
CA TYR A 303 -14.39 -4.22 -15.94
C TYR A 303 -13.60 -2.94 -16.17
N ASP A 304 -14.27 -1.84 -16.49
CA ASP A 304 -13.64 -0.54 -16.77
C ASP A 304 -12.81 0.01 -15.59
N ASN A 305 -13.18 -0.38 -14.37
CA ASN A 305 -12.52 0.07 -13.14
C ASN A 305 -11.29 -0.76 -12.72
N PHE A 306 -10.89 -1.74 -13.53
CA PHE A 306 -9.68 -2.52 -13.28
C PHE A 306 -8.39 -1.78 -13.69
N VAL A 307 -7.42 -1.76 -12.78
CA VAL A 307 -6.06 -1.24 -12.99
C VAL A 307 -5.06 -2.37 -12.79
N LEU A 308 -4.19 -2.59 -13.78
CA LEU A 308 -3.18 -3.63 -13.71
C LEU A 308 -2.13 -3.31 -12.65
N SER A 309 -1.83 -4.26 -11.77
CA SER A 309 -0.76 -4.09 -10.77
C SER A 309 -0.12 -5.43 -10.40
N SER A 310 1.02 -5.34 -9.70
CA SER A 310 1.52 -6.46 -8.89
C SER A 310 0.58 -6.73 -7.72
N GLY A 311 0.54 -7.96 -7.20
CA GLY A 311 -0.30 -8.30 -6.04
C GLY A 311 0.22 -7.73 -4.72
N CYS A 312 1.49 -7.35 -4.68
CA CYS A 312 2.16 -6.73 -3.54
C CYS A 312 3.42 -6.02 -4.07
N ASP A 313 4.31 -5.61 -3.17
CA ASP A 313 5.63 -5.10 -3.53
C ASP A 313 6.45 -6.14 -4.30
N ILE A 314 7.12 -5.70 -5.36
CA ILE A 314 8.00 -6.53 -6.17
C ILE A 314 9.33 -6.70 -5.43
N PRO A 315 9.77 -7.94 -5.13
CA PRO A 315 10.93 -8.21 -4.27
C PRO A 315 12.26 -7.75 -4.89
N PRO A 316 13.38 -7.79 -4.13
CA PRO A 316 14.71 -7.57 -4.69
C PRO A 316 15.06 -8.53 -5.83
N GLU A 317 15.99 -8.09 -6.67
CA GLU A 317 16.63 -8.86 -7.74
C GLU A 317 15.66 -9.35 -8.82
N VAL A 318 14.63 -8.57 -9.13
CA VAL A 318 13.78 -8.85 -10.28
C VAL A 318 14.50 -8.48 -11.57
N PRO A 319 14.59 -9.40 -12.57
CA PRO A 319 15.22 -9.08 -13.83
C PRO A 319 14.59 -7.86 -14.52
N VAL A 320 15.40 -6.93 -15.02
CA VAL A 320 14.89 -5.73 -15.71
C VAL A 320 13.98 -6.10 -16.88
N GLY A 321 14.36 -7.12 -17.67
CA GLY A 321 13.56 -7.62 -18.79
C GLY A 321 12.17 -8.12 -18.37
N ASN A 322 12.01 -8.54 -17.13
CA ASN A 322 10.71 -8.98 -16.58
C ASN A 322 9.78 -7.77 -16.35
N ILE A 323 10.30 -6.69 -15.76
CA ILE A 323 9.56 -5.43 -15.58
C ILE A 323 9.23 -4.81 -16.95
N GLU A 324 10.17 -4.81 -17.89
CA GLU A 324 9.93 -4.33 -19.25
C GLU A 324 8.87 -5.17 -19.97
N SER A 325 8.88 -6.50 -19.81
CA SER A 325 7.88 -7.39 -20.39
C SER A 325 6.46 -7.06 -19.91
N PHE A 326 6.30 -6.77 -18.62
CA PHE A 326 5.01 -6.35 -18.04
C PHE A 326 4.45 -5.10 -18.72
N TYR A 327 5.25 -4.04 -18.87
CA TYR A 327 4.81 -2.82 -19.55
C TYR A 327 4.62 -3.02 -21.07
N ASN A 328 5.47 -3.84 -21.70
CA ASN A 328 5.34 -4.15 -23.13
C ASN A 328 4.04 -4.93 -23.42
N ALA A 329 3.67 -5.87 -22.56
CA ALA A 329 2.42 -6.62 -22.66
C ALA A 329 1.19 -5.72 -22.48
N LEU A 330 1.23 -4.77 -21.54
CA LEU A 330 0.19 -3.75 -21.39
C LEU A 330 0.03 -2.92 -22.67
N ASN A 331 1.14 -2.43 -23.22
CA ASN A 331 1.16 -1.67 -24.47
C ASN A 331 0.66 -2.50 -25.66
N GLU A 332 0.98 -3.79 -25.70
CA GLU A 332 0.48 -4.73 -26.72
C GLU A 332 -1.05 -4.84 -26.63
N TYR A 333 -1.59 -5.01 -25.42
CA TYR A 333 -3.03 -5.12 -25.19
C TYR A 333 -3.78 -3.84 -25.62
N ASN A 334 -3.29 -2.66 -25.20
CA ASN A 334 -3.90 -1.37 -25.52
C ASN A 334 -3.83 -1.00 -27.01
N LYS A 335 -2.86 -1.52 -27.77
CA LYS A 335 -2.80 -1.30 -29.23
C LYS A 335 -3.82 -2.15 -30.00
N LYS A 336 -4.29 -3.25 -29.41
CA LYS A 336 -5.16 -4.23 -30.06
C LYS A 336 -6.64 -4.00 -29.79
N ASN A 337 -6.99 -3.29 -28.72
CA ASN A 337 -8.36 -3.07 -28.24
C ASN A 337 -8.64 -1.56 -28.15
#